data_AF-A0A1M4TYW9-F1
#
_entry.id   AF-A0A1M4TYW9-F1
#
_cell.length_a   1.000
_cell.length_b   1.000
_cell.length_c   1.000
_cell.angle_alpha   90.00
_cell.angle_beta   90.00
_cell.angle_gamma   90.00
#
_symmetry.space_group_name_H-M   'P 1'
#
loop_
_entity.id
_entity.type
_entity.pdbx_description
1 polymer ?
#
loop_
_entity_poly.entity_id
_entity_poly.type
_entity_poly.pdbx_seq_one_letter_code
_entity_poly.pdbx_strand_id
1 'polypeptide(L)'
;MNLFNLCGKFLRWYFRVSKYFWRQYPGTTLIVVCAAVVSRVANIAAFILPLKILLLATSKSVPSYLSNLVAVEDKAIWIVWLSVAAFCFYALAVLTDLMMDHFSLSGGSKIMLRANEINVVGNQKERVKGFYSDSCEIWAGGIFVGLIFLIISLLNIWLSLVYFALFLIEFLISAAAFKGRRGGLSSIKRFMLNNVGGYLRLLLSINFLFGFVVILLPFFLYGELHVLTAILSIVLSRQMLAAMSGMIAKSVKIFKIRDLTDPLVFRHIQVPVKGIKKTAPLAKLLNGPNLAGWIGNHVGGALAVDQPLFISWVDPIIPDVNSLLLSSNGKFANGAKYLRIQLFSPSWEYLYANEEFLFAHLSRDAIGAPAKLSSFEESELQCQLLDISDCVPVTLADWKNISRDVLLQQWSAKPPKALVSAYVSTHPLLHQRIASELVQRVEIACETAFQKELLVEFLKKLPMVRRVLKTFPLYIRNQDTHPSNAVSNMKGKFFLINWGRWSVQPIGVKLPNGIADQEIGNILSRARLARKDIPEWFGFQHVKFSQTALQLEEEIKSQRYNSALKLIESLLCNEVVLGVNEHA
;
A
#
# COMPACT_ATOMS: atom_id res chain seq x y z
N MET A 1 -16.14 28.14 4.63
CA MET A 1 -16.19 26.71 5.03
C MET A 1 -16.44 26.73 6.53
N ASN A 2 -17.53 26.16 7.05
CA ASN A 2 -17.78 26.25 8.49
C ASN A 2 -16.87 25.24 9.23
N LEU A 3 -15.95 25.72 10.07
CA LEU A 3 -15.02 24.87 10.83
C LEU A 3 -15.77 23.93 11.78
N PHE A 4 -16.87 24.37 12.40
CA PHE A 4 -17.74 23.53 13.21
C PHE A 4 -18.27 22.33 12.42
N ASN A 5 -18.71 22.55 11.18
CA ASN A 5 -19.17 21.46 10.32
C ASN A 5 -18.04 20.54 9.87
N LEU A 6 -16.81 21.05 9.70
CA LEU A 6 -15.64 20.24 9.35
C LEU A 6 -15.19 19.39 10.53
N CYS A 7 -15.03 19.97 11.71
CA CYS A 7 -14.72 19.24 12.95
C CYS A 7 -15.81 18.21 13.26
N GLY A 8 -17.09 18.58 13.15
CA GLY A 8 -18.21 17.66 13.36
C GLY A 8 -18.30 16.54 12.32
N LYS A 9 -17.90 16.79 11.06
CA LYS A 9 -17.78 15.74 10.04
C LYS A 9 -16.59 14.83 10.30
N PHE A 10 -15.44 15.41 10.66
CA PHE A 10 -14.24 14.66 11.03
C PHE A 10 -14.49 13.76 12.24
N LEU A 11 -15.03 14.30 13.33
CA LEU A 11 -15.34 13.55 14.55
C LEU A 11 -16.29 12.38 14.27
N ARG A 12 -17.40 12.62 13.55
CA ARG A 12 -18.34 11.54 13.20
C ARG A 12 -17.71 10.47 12.32
N TRP A 13 -16.89 10.89 11.35
CA TRP A 13 -16.16 9.99 10.47
C TRP A 13 -15.11 9.17 11.23
N TYR A 14 -14.26 9.84 12.00
CA TYR A 14 -13.20 9.26 12.80
C TYR A 14 -13.76 8.28 13.84
N PHE A 15 -14.87 8.62 14.49
CA PHE A 15 -15.53 7.74 15.44
C PHE A 15 -16.07 6.48 14.76
N ARG A 16 -16.59 6.60 13.53
CA ARG A 16 -17.04 5.44 12.74
C ARG A 16 -15.89 4.51 12.36
N VAL A 17 -14.77 5.09 11.91
CA VAL A 17 -13.54 4.36 11.57
C VAL A 17 -12.94 3.70 12.82
N SER A 18 -12.86 4.44 13.93
CA SER A 18 -12.37 3.93 15.20
C SER A 18 -13.24 2.79 15.74
N LYS A 19 -14.57 2.93 15.69
CA LYS A 19 -15.50 1.88 16.09
C LYS A 19 -15.31 0.61 15.27
N TYR A 20 -14.97 0.74 13.99
CA TYR A 20 -14.64 -0.40 13.15
C TYR A 20 -13.37 -1.11 13.63
N PHE A 21 -12.28 -0.37 13.92
CA PHE A 21 -11.04 -0.97 14.46
C PHE A 21 -11.24 -1.63 15.82
N TRP A 22 -11.96 -0.98 16.73
CA TRP A 22 -12.28 -1.54 18.05
C TRP A 22 -13.14 -2.80 17.96
N ARG A 23 -14.07 -2.88 17.00
CA ARG A 23 -14.92 -4.07 16.82
C ARG A 23 -14.15 -5.23 16.19
N GLN A 24 -13.20 -4.96 15.30
CA GLN A 24 -12.48 -5.99 14.57
C GLN A 24 -11.23 -6.51 15.31
N TYR A 25 -10.52 -5.63 16.02
CA TYR A 25 -9.27 -5.96 16.72
C TYR A 25 -9.19 -5.25 18.09
N PRO A 26 -10.09 -5.58 19.05
CA PRO A 26 -10.13 -4.92 20.34
C PRO A 26 -8.84 -5.11 21.14
N GLY A 27 -8.29 -6.33 21.15
CA GLY A 27 -7.08 -6.66 21.93
C GLY A 27 -5.85 -5.87 21.47
N THR A 28 -5.52 -5.91 20.17
CA THR A 28 -4.35 -5.19 19.63
C THR A 28 -4.50 -3.68 19.80
N THR A 29 -5.70 -3.14 19.56
CA THR A 29 -5.95 -1.70 19.68
C THR A 29 -5.82 -1.24 21.13
N LEU A 30 -6.35 -2.01 22.08
CA LEU A 30 -6.22 -1.73 23.52
C LEU A 30 -4.75 -1.77 23.95
N ILE A 31 -4.00 -2.81 23.56
CA ILE A 31 -2.57 -2.95 23.90
C ILE A 31 -1.77 -1.75 23.39
N VAL A 32 -1.95 -1.35 22.12
CA VAL A 32 -1.21 -0.22 21.54
C VAL A 32 -1.57 1.10 22.23
N VAL A 33 -2.85 1.34 22.51
CA VAL A 33 -3.29 2.56 23.22
C VAL A 33 -2.76 2.58 24.66
N CYS A 34 -2.83 1.46 25.39
CA CYS A 34 -2.31 1.35 26.75
C CYS A 34 -0.78 1.54 26.77
N ALA A 35 -0.05 0.88 25.88
CA ALA A 35 1.40 1.05 25.75
C ALA A 35 1.78 2.50 25.46
N ALA A 36 1.03 3.19 24.59
CA ALA A 36 1.25 4.60 24.29
C ALA A 36 1.01 5.53 25.49
N VAL A 37 0.00 5.25 26.31
CA VAL A 37 -0.25 6.02 27.54
C VAL A 37 0.85 5.75 28.56
N VAL A 38 1.22 4.48 28.77
CA VAL A 38 2.29 4.09 29.70
C VAL A 38 3.62 4.72 29.29
N SER A 39 3.99 4.67 28.01
CA SER A 39 5.19 5.31 27.48
C SER A 39 5.26 6.80 27.85
N ARG A 40 4.17 7.53 27.64
CA ARG A 40 4.13 8.97 27.92
C ARG A 40 4.20 9.27 29.42
N VAL A 41 3.51 8.49 30.26
CA VAL A 41 3.58 8.64 31.72
C VAL A 41 4.98 8.31 32.23
N ALA A 42 5.60 7.24 31.74
CA ALA A 42 6.95 6.84 32.09
C ALA A 42 7.98 7.89 31.67
N ASN A 43 7.85 8.49 30.48
CA ASN A 43 8.68 9.61 30.03
C ASN A 43 8.55 10.85 30.93
N ILE A 44 7.33 11.18 31.38
CA ILE A 44 7.12 12.26 32.35
C ILE A 44 7.81 11.92 33.67
N ALA A 45 7.61 10.72 34.19
CA ALA A 45 8.21 10.29 35.45
C ALA A 45 9.76 10.33 35.38
N ALA A 46 10.33 9.83 34.28
CA ALA A 46 11.76 9.86 34.00
C ALA A 46 12.34 11.29 33.95
N PHE A 47 11.54 12.29 33.57
CA PHE A 47 11.96 13.70 33.58
C PHE A 47 11.79 14.37 34.96
N ILE A 48 10.73 14.03 35.71
CA ILE A 48 10.43 14.63 37.01
C ILE A 48 11.37 14.12 38.11
N LEU A 49 11.77 12.84 38.05
CA LEU A 49 12.60 12.22 39.09
C LEU A 49 14.00 12.86 39.22
N PRO A 50 14.77 13.11 38.13
CA PRO A 50 16.03 13.85 38.18
C PRO A 50 15.89 15.23 38.83
N LEU A 51 14.79 15.93 38.55
CA LEU A 51 14.52 17.22 39.17
C LEU A 51 14.29 17.09 40.69
N LYS A 52 13.52 16.08 41.13
CA LYS A 52 13.36 15.79 42.56
C LYS A 52 14.70 15.45 43.23
N ILE A 53 15.55 14.69 42.55
CA ILE A 53 16.90 14.35 43.03
C ILE A 53 17.74 15.62 43.18
N LEU A 54 17.72 16.53 42.21
CA LEU A 54 18.45 17.80 42.26
C LEU A 54 17.96 18.69 43.42
N LEU A 55 16.64 18.80 43.61
CA LEU A 55 16.05 19.56 44.72
C LEU A 55 16.38 18.93 46.09
N LEU A 56 16.41 17.60 46.19
CA LEU A 56 16.85 16.89 47.38
C LEU A 56 18.34 17.13 47.64
N ALA A 57 19.20 16.95 46.65
CA ALA A 57 20.64 17.14 46.77
C ALA A 57 21.00 18.56 47.22
N THR A 58 20.30 19.58 46.70
CA THR A 58 20.60 20.99 46.97
C THR A 58 20.01 21.54 48.28
N SER A 59 18.98 20.90 48.86
CA SER A 59 18.34 21.37 50.09
C SER A 59 19.09 20.93 51.35
N LYS A 60 19.35 21.88 52.27
CA LYS A 60 20.01 21.60 53.56
C LYS A 60 19.11 20.85 54.56
N SER A 61 17.79 20.94 54.39
CA SER A 61 16.76 20.26 55.18
C SER A 61 15.79 19.52 54.27
N VAL A 62 15.20 18.41 54.75
CA VAL A 62 14.18 17.67 53.99
C VAL A 62 12.98 18.61 53.80
N PRO A 63 12.58 18.91 52.54
CA PRO A 63 11.43 19.78 52.29
C PRO A 63 10.17 19.22 52.96
N SER A 64 9.27 20.08 53.45
CA SER A 64 8.05 19.70 54.18
C SER A 64 7.10 18.75 53.44
N TYR A 65 7.23 18.62 52.11
CA TYR A 65 6.48 17.67 51.30
C TYR A 65 7.09 16.25 51.25
N LEU A 66 8.33 16.09 51.70
CA LEU A 66 9.04 14.79 51.83
C LEU A 66 9.31 14.41 53.28
N SER A 67 9.08 15.32 54.24
CA SER A 67 9.31 15.07 55.67
C SER A 67 8.46 13.91 56.22
N ASN A 68 7.35 13.58 55.57
CA ASN A 68 6.51 12.44 55.95
C ASN A 68 6.99 11.10 55.37
N LEU A 69 7.94 11.10 54.42
CA LEU A 69 8.40 9.90 53.70
C LEU A 69 9.89 9.62 53.87
N VAL A 70 10.69 10.64 54.20
CA VAL A 70 12.16 10.55 54.23
C VAL A 70 12.69 11.11 55.54
N ALA A 71 13.26 10.25 56.38
CA ALA A 71 14.10 10.68 57.49
C ALA A 71 15.37 11.36 56.95
N VAL A 72 15.86 12.39 57.65
CA VAL A 72 17.03 13.17 57.24
C VAL A 72 18.28 12.26 57.06
N GLU A 73 18.36 11.20 57.84
CA GLU A 73 19.44 10.21 57.87
C GLU A 73 19.51 9.34 56.59
N ASP A 74 18.39 9.14 55.90
CA ASP A 74 18.30 8.25 54.72
C ASP A 74 18.43 9.00 53.38
N LYS A 75 18.76 10.29 53.41
CA LYS A 75 18.74 11.17 52.22
C LYS A 75 19.57 10.62 51.05
N ALA A 76 20.75 10.05 51.32
CA ALA A 76 21.62 9.47 50.29
C ALA A 76 20.99 8.22 49.64
N ILE A 77 20.34 7.37 50.43
CA ILE A 77 19.68 6.14 49.97
C ILE A 77 18.52 6.49 49.04
N TRP A 78 17.72 7.50 49.38
CA TRP A 78 16.62 7.98 48.53
C TRP A 78 17.11 8.55 47.20
N ILE A 79 18.23 9.26 47.18
CA ILE A 79 18.82 9.77 45.93
C ILE A 79 19.20 8.60 45.00
N VAL A 80 19.79 7.53 45.54
CA VAL A 80 20.14 6.34 44.76
C VAL A 80 18.89 5.65 44.21
N TRP A 81 17.88 5.39 45.04
CA TRP A 81 16.63 4.75 44.60
C TRP A 81 15.88 5.56 43.56
N LEU A 82 15.79 6.89 43.72
CA LEU A 82 15.15 7.76 42.74
C LEU A 82 15.94 7.77 41.41
N SER A 83 17.26 7.68 41.45
CA SER A 83 18.11 7.62 40.25
C SER A 83 17.88 6.31 39.49
N VAL A 84 17.86 5.18 40.21
CA VAL A 84 17.55 3.87 39.63
C VAL A 84 16.13 3.87 39.06
N ALA A 85 15.15 4.41 39.80
CA ALA A 85 13.77 4.51 39.32
C ALA A 85 13.65 5.36 38.05
N ALA A 86 14.37 6.48 37.95
CA ALA A 86 14.37 7.31 36.74
C ALA A 86 14.89 6.54 35.52
N PHE A 87 15.96 5.77 35.68
CA PHE A 87 16.49 4.91 34.62
C PHE A 87 15.48 3.81 34.23
N CYS A 88 14.85 3.15 35.21
CA CYS A 88 13.82 2.14 34.97
C CYS A 88 12.61 2.72 34.22
N PHE A 89 12.13 3.91 34.58
CA PHE A 89 11.03 4.57 33.85
C PHE A 89 11.43 4.94 32.42
N TYR A 90 12.66 5.40 32.20
CA TYR A 90 13.15 5.67 30.85
C TYR A 90 13.21 4.38 30.01
N ALA A 91 13.76 3.31 30.56
CA ALA A 91 13.82 2.00 29.90
C ALA A 91 12.42 1.45 29.60
N LEU A 92 11.49 1.59 30.55
CA LEU A 92 10.08 1.21 30.36
C LEU A 92 9.44 1.99 29.21
N ALA A 93 9.67 3.31 29.15
CA ALA A 93 9.14 4.15 28.07
C ALA A 93 9.62 3.67 26.69
N VAL A 94 10.94 3.45 26.55
CA VAL A 94 11.54 2.95 25.31
C VAL A 94 11.00 1.56 24.95
N LEU A 95 10.88 0.64 25.92
CA LEU A 95 10.34 -0.70 25.67
C LEU A 95 8.88 -0.64 25.19
N THR A 96 8.06 0.21 25.80
CA THR A 96 6.68 0.39 25.37
C THR A 96 6.56 1.00 23.97
N ASP A 97 7.45 1.91 23.59
CA ASP A 97 7.50 2.45 22.22
C ASP A 97 7.86 1.34 21.20
N LEU A 98 8.84 0.49 21.52
CA LEU A 98 9.19 -0.67 20.68
C LEU A 98 8.02 -1.66 20.55
N MET A 99 7.29 -1.90 21.64
CA MET A 99 6.09 -2.73 21.61
C MET A 99 5.00 -2.12 20.73
N MET A 100 4.77 -0.81 20.80
CA MET A 100 3.81 -0.13 19.94
C MET A 100 4.13 -0.32 18.46
N ASP A 101 5.40 -0.20 18.07
CA ASP A 101 5.83 -0.40 16.69
C ASP A 101 5.60 -1.85 16.22
N HIS A 102 5.94 -2.83 17.07
CA HIS A 102 5.76 -4.25 16.76
C HIS A 102 4.27 -4.64 16.65
N PHE A 103 3.43 -4.21 17.60
CA PHE A 103 2.00 -4.52 17.56
C PHE A 103 1.26 -3.74 16.46
N SER A 104 1.72 -2.54 16.11
CA SER A 104 1.19 -1.79 14.97
C SER A 104 1.51 -2.46 13.64
N LEU A 105 2.68 -3.10 13.50
CA LEU A 105 3.02 -3.96 12.35
C LEU A 105 2.09 -5.16 12.24
N SER A 106 1.84 -5.86 13.35
CA SER A 106 0.95 -7.03 13.39
C SER A 106 -0.53 -6.65 13.13
N GLY A 107 -1.00 -5.54 13.70
CA GLY A 107 -2.36 -5.02 13.48
C GLY A 107 -2.60 -4.55 12.05
N GLY A 108 -1.68 -3.76 11.49
CA GLY A 108 -1.78 -3.24 10.12
C GLY A 108 -1.76 -4.35 9.05
N SER A 109 -0.91 -5.37 9.24
CA SER A 109 -0.83 -6.51 8.34
C SER A 109 -2.08 -7.40 8.36
N LYS A 110 -2.67 -7.65 9.54
CA LYS A 110 -3.95 -8.41 9.65
C LYS A 110 -5.13 -7.67 9.05
N ILE A 111 -5.20 -6.35 9.20
CA ILE A 111 -6.21 -5.52 8.53
C ILE A 111 -6.05 -5.61 7.01
N MET A 112 -4.82 -5.55 6.49
CA MET A 112 -4.54 -5.70 5.06
C MET A 112 -4.88 -7.10 4.52
N LEU A 113 -4.57 -8.16 5.27
CA LEU A 113 -4.86 -9.54 4.86
C LEU A 113 -6.35 -9.82 4.71
N ARG A 114 -7.22 -9.15 5.50
CA ARG A 114 -8.68 -9.24 5.35
C ARG A 114 -9.25 -8.24 4.35
N ALA A 115 -8.61 -7.08 4.16
CA ALA A 115 -9.04 -6.07 3.19
C ALA A 115 -8.72 -6.43 1.73
N ASN A 116 -7.89 -7.46 1.49
CA ASN A 116 -7.23 -7.64 0.20
C ASN A 116 -7.52 -8.97 -0.51
N GLU A 117 -8.72 -9.09 -1.07
CA GLU A 117 -8.97 -9.94 -2.25
C GLU A 117 -8.63 -9.22 -3.56
N ILE A 118 -8.26 -7.94 -3.56
CA ILE A 118 -7.98 -7.17 -4.79
C ILE A 118 -6.78 -6.22 -4.58
N ASN A 119 -5.59 -6.66 -5.03
CA ASN A 119 -4.43 -5.85 -5.43
C ASN A 119 -3.82 -4.84 -4.44
N VAL A 120 -3.41 -5.26 -3.24
CA VAL A 120 -2.44 -4.48 -2.43
C VAL A 120 -1.03 -4.65 -2.97
N VAL A 121 -0.66 -3.68 -3.81
CA VAL A 121 0.71 -3.38 -4.27
C VAL A 121 1.54 -2.83 -3.10
N GLY A 122 2.85 -3.11 -3.08
CA GLY A 122 3.79 -2.94 -1.94
C GLY A 122 3.68 -1.64 -1.12
N ASN A 123 3.44 -0.49 -1.74
CA ASN A 123 3.39 0.82 -1.04
C ASN A 123 2.10 1.08 -0.24
N GLN A 124 1.06 0.26 -0.39
CA GLN A 124 -0.18 0.43 0.38
C GLN A 124 -0.07 -0.15 1.80
N LYS A 125 0.81 -1.14 2.03
CA LYS A 125 1.02 -1.74 3.36
C LYS A 125 1.58 -0.73 4.36
N GLU A 126 2.58 0.03 3.96
CA GLU A 126 3.22 1.03 4.82
C GLU A 126 2.28 2.23 5.10
N ARG A 127 1.46 2.62 4.12
CA ARG A 127 0.45 3.68 4.30
C ARG A 127 -0.68 3.25 5.23
N VAL A 128 -1.15 2.00 5.14
CA VAL A 128 -2.18 1.46 6.03
C VAL A 128 -1.64 1.24 7.44
N LYS A 129 -0.38 0.78 7.58
CA LYS A 129 0.34 0.74 8.86
C LYS A 129 0.37 2.12 9.51
N GLY A 130 0.84 3.12 8.78
CA GLY A 130 0.91 4.51 9.25
C GLY A 130 -0.46 5.02 9.69
N PHE A 131 -1.52 4.71 8.95
CA PHE A 131 -2.88 5.11 9.32
C PHE A 131 -3.37 4.47 10.63
N TYR A 132 -3.13 3.17 10.84
CA TYR A 132 -3.53 2.47 12.06
C TYR A 132 -2.76 2.98 13.29
N SER A 133 -1.44 3.16 13.15
CA SER A 133 -0.59 3.75 14.19
C SER A 133 -1.03 5.17 14.54
N ASP A 134 -1.16 6.04 13.54
CA ASP A 134 -1.58 7.43 13.73
C ASP A 134 -2.95 7.50 14.44
N SER A 135 -3.87 6.58 14.14
CA SER A 135 -5.20 6.50 14.80
C SER A 135 -5.08 6.09 16.28
N CYS A 136 -4.28 5.07 16.59
CA CYS A 136 -4.07 4.65 17.98
C CYS A 136 -3.40 5.75 18.81
N GLU A 137 -2.45 6.47 18.22
CA GLU A 137 -1.75 7.57 18.87
C GLU A 137 -2.62 8.81 19.13
N ILE A 138 -3.63 9.06 18.28
CA ILE A 138 -4.65 10.09 18.55
C ILE A 138 -5.48 9.73 19.78
N TRP A 139 -5.90 8.47 19.91
CA TRP A 139 -6.63 7.98 21.09
C TRP A 139 -5.79 8.07 22.36
N ALA A 140 -4.56 7.57 22.31
CA ALA A 140 -3.63 7.66 23.43
C ALA A 140 -3.36 9.12 23.81
N GLY A 141 -3.24 10.01 22.81
CA GLY A 141 -3.09 11.44 23.03
C GLY A 141 -4.28 12.08 23.71
N GLY A 142 -5.50 11.75 23.30
CA GLY A 142 -6.71 12.24 23.95
C GLY A 142 -6.81 11.80 25.42
N ILE A 143 -6.59 10.51 25.69
CA ILE A 143 -6.60 9.96 27.06
C ILE A 143 -5.53 10.66 27.92
N PHE A 144 -4.32 10.79 27.39
CA PHE A 144 -3.21 11.41 28.10
C PHE A 144 -3.44 12.90 28.40
N VAL A 145 -3.93 13.67 27.41
CA VAL A 145 -4.29 15.08 27.62
C VAL A 145 -5.39 15.21 28.68
N GLY A 146 -6.41 14.34 28.66
CA GLY A 146 -7.46 14.32 29.67
C GLY A 146 -6.94 14.02 31.07
N LEU A 147 -6.04 13.03 31.22
CA LEU A 147 -5.40 12.69 32.48
C LEU A 147 -4.56 13.86 33.03
N ILE A 148 -3.72 14.48 32.18
CA ILE A 148 -2.90 15.61 32.62
C ILE A 148 -3.77 16.81 32.98
N PHE A 149 -4.79 17.11 32.18
CA PHE A 149 -5.70 18.21 32.46
C PHE A 149 -6.41 18.02 33.81
N LEU A 150 -6.82 16.78 34.12
CA LEU A 150 -7.39 16.43 35.42
C LEU A 150 -6.38 16.64 36.56
N ILE A 151 -5.13 16.18 36.40
CA ILE A 151 -4.07 16.39 37.41
C ILE A 151 -3.80 17.88 37.59
N ILE A 152 -3.67 18.66 36.52
CA ILE A 152 -3.49 20.12 36.60
C ILE A 152 -4.67 20.76 37.31
N SER A 153 -5.90 20.32 37.04
CA SER A 153 -7.10 20.85 37.71
C SER A 153 -7.11 20.57 39.22
N LEU A 154 -6.53 19.45 39.66
CA LEU A 154 -6.37 19.13 41.09
C LEU A 154 -5.25 19.96 41.74
N LEU A 155 -4.18 20.24 41.00
CA LEU A 155 -3.05 21.04 41.50
C LEU A 155 -3.35 22.54 41.52
N ASN A 156 -4.03 23.04 40.48
CA ASN A 156 -4.34 24.45 40.28
C ASN A 156 -5.57 24.62 39.36
N ILE A 157 -6.74 24.80 39.98
CA ILE A 157 -8.01 24.99 39.29
C ILE A 157 -8.00 26.23 38.38
N TRP A 158 -7.32 27.31 38.78
CA TRP A 158 -7.25 28.56 38.00
C TRP A 158 -6.49 28.37 36.68
N LEU A 159 -5.38 27.64 36.73
CA LEU A 159 -4.60 27.30 35.54
C LEU A 159 -5.43 26.48 34.54
N SER A 160 -6.20 25.51 35.03
CA SER A 160 -7.12 24.70 34.22
C SER A 160 -8.18 25.55 33.53
N LEU A 161 -8.82 26.47 34.27
CA LEU A 161 -9.82 27.41 33.74
C LEU A 161 -9.23 28.32 32.66
N VAL A 162 -8.02 28.83 32.87
CA VAL A 162 -7.34 29.68 31.87
C VAL A 162 -7.05 28.90 30.59
N TYR A 163 -6.52 27.67 30.68
CA TYR A 163 -6.32 26.86 29.48
C TYR A 163 -7.61 26.54 28.76
N PHE A 164 -8.68 26.22 29.49
CA PHE A 164 -9.99 25.99 28.90
C PHE A 164 -10.49 27.22 28.12
N ALA A 165 -10.39 28.41 28.73
CA ALA A 165 -10.76 29.67 28.11
C ALA A 165 -9.90 29.98 26.86
N LEU A 166 -8.58 29.78 26.94
CA LEU A 166 -7.67 29.99 25.82
C LEU A 166 -7.99 29.05 24.65
N PHE A 167 -8.16 27.76 24.90
CA PHE A 167 -8.52 26.80 23.84
C PHE A 167 -9.86 27.13 23.20
N LEU A 168 -10.84 27.61 23.97
CA LEU A 168 -12.12 28.06 23.44
C LEU A 168 -11.94 29.29 22.54
N ILE A 169 -11.17 30.29 22.98
CA ILE A 169 -10.88 31.51 22.20
C ILE A 169 -10.14 31.15 20.92
N GLU A 170 -9.08 30.35 21.00
CA GLU A 170 -8.30 29.90 19.83
C GLU A 170 -9.16 29.14 18.83
N PHE A 171 -10.07 28.29 19.31
CA PHE A 171 -11.03 27.59 18.49
C PHE A 171 -12.01 28.54 17.81
N LEU A 172 -12.54 29.55 18.52
CA LEU A 172 -13.43 30.56 17.96
C LEU A 172 -12.73 31.43 16.91
N ILE A 173 -11.49 31.87 17.17
CA ILE A 173 -10.66 32.62 16.21
C ILE A 173 -10.43 31.79 14.95
N SER A 174 -10.06 30.51 15.12
CA SER A 174 -9.90 29.58 14.01
C SER A 174 -11.20 29.43 13.22
N ALA A 175 -12.33 29.26 13.90
CA ALA A 175 -13.63 29.09 13.25
C ALA A 175 -14.05 30.34 12.47
N ALA A 176 -13.82 31.54 13.02
CA ALA A 176 -14.06 32.81 12.35
C ALA A 176 -13.20 32.96 11.09
N ALA A 177 -11.91 32.62 11.16
CA ALA A 177 -10.99 32.67 10.02
C ALA A 177 -11.45 31.77 8.85
N PHE A 178 -12.07 30.63 9.13
CA PHE A 178 -12.58 29.71 8.10
C PHE A 178 -13.96 30.11 7.53
N LYS A 179 -14.74 30.93 8.24
CA LYS A 179 -16.07 31.41 7.83
C LYS A 179 -16.01 32.51 6.76
N GLY A 180 -14.90 33.26 6.65
CA GLY A 180 -14.72 34.36 5.68
C GLY A 180 -15.01 33.98 4.21
N ARG A 181 -15.74 34.88 3.50
CA ARG A 181 -16.17 34.72 2.09
C ARG A 181 -14.99 34.47 1.14
N ARG A 182 -15.26 33.73 0.05
CA ARG A 182 -14.31 33.20 -0.95
C ARG A 182 -13.36 34.21 -1.63
N GLY A 183 -13.51 35.53 -1.45
CA GLY A 183 -12.75 36.55 -2.19
C GLY A 183 -11.59 37.22 -1.44
N GLY A 184 -11.53 37.14 -0.10
CA GLY A 184 -10.46 37.78 0.68
C GLY A 184 -9.63 36.72 1.41
N LEU A 185 -8.55 36.24 0.79
CA LEU A 185 -7.59 35.37 1.47
C LEU A 185 -6.78 36.19 2.47
N SER A 186 -7.32 36.40 3.67
CA SER A 186 -6.55 36.88 4.82
C SER A 186 -5.30 35.99 4.97
N SER A 187 -4.14 36.61 5.16
CA SER A 187 -2.83 35.92 5.21
C SER A 187 -2.82 34.76 6.21
N ILE A 188 -3.62 34.87 7.27
CA ILE A 188 -3.83 33.85 8.32
C ILE A 188 -4.40 32.55 7.76
N LYS A 189 -5.40 32.61 6.86
CA LYS A 189 -6.02 31.41 6.29
C LYS A 189 -5.06 30.65 5.38
N ARG A 190 -4.23 31.36 4.59
CA ARG A 190 -3.17 30.75 3.79
C ARG A 190 -2.10 30.12 4.67
N PHE A 191 -1.70 30.80 5.73
CA PHE A 191 -0.73 30.29 6.70
C PHE A 191 -1.22 29.00 7.38
N MET A 192 -2.48 28.97 7.84
CA MET A 192 -3.09 27.77 8.46
C MET A 192 -3.16 26.58 7.51
N LEU A 193 -3.52 26.80 6.23
CA LEU A 193 -3.66 25.71 5.25
C LEU A 193 -2.31 25.16 4.77
N ASN A 194 -1.33 26.03 4.59
CA ASN A 194 -0.03 25.67 4.03
C ASN A 194 0.97 25.19 5.10
N ASN A 195 0.84 25.67 6.34
CA ASN A 195 1.79 25.35 7.42
C ASN A 195 1.09 25.10 8.77
N VAL A 196 0.28 24.04 8.84
CA VAL A 196 -0.44 23.61 10.06
C VAL A 196 0.52 23.46 11.25
N GLY A 197 1.71 22.90 11.03
CA GLY A 197 2.71 22.71 12.10
C GLY A 197 3.33 24.01 12.61
N GLY A 198 3.46 25.04 11.76
CA GLY A 198 3.87 26.38 12.18
C GLY A 198 2.78 27.08 13.01
N TYR A 199 1.52 26.97 12.57
CA TYR A 199 0.38 27.52 13.31
C TYR A 199 0.22 26.90 14.70
N LEU A 200 0.28 25.56 14.81
CA LEU A 200 0.17 24.88 16.11
C LEU A 200 1.31 25.23 17.06
N ARG A 201 2.53 25.41 16.56
CA ARG A 201 3.68 25.86 17.37
C ARG A 201 3.46 27.25 17.95
N LEU A 202 2.91 28.17 17.16
CA LEU A 202 2.60 29.52 17.63
C LEU A 202 1.55 29.50 18.75
N LEU A 203 0.45 28.75 18.58
CA LEU A 203 -0.56 28.59 19.62
C LEU A 203 0.01 27.95 20.89
N LEU A 204 0.87 26.94 20.74
CA LEU A 204 1.53 26.29 21.87
C LEU A 204 2.40 27.26 22.68
N SER A 205 3.16 28.12 22.00
CA SER A 205 3.98 29.14 22.67
C SER A 205 3.14 30.18 23.41
N ILE A 206 2.03 30.63 22.81
CA ILE A 206 1.10 31.58 23.44
C ILE A 206 0.48 30.95 24.69
N ASN A 207 -0.09 29.75 24.56
CA ASN A 207 -0.70 29.04 25.69
C ASN A 207 0.29 28.81 26.83
N PHE A 208 1.52 28.39 26.51
CA PHE A 208 2.55 28.17 27.52
C PHE A 208 2.93 29.47 28.24
N LEU A 209 3.06 30.59 27.51
CA LEU A 209 3.37 31.89 28.11
C LEU A 209 2.27 32.35 29.09
N PHE A 210 1.00 32.26 28.68
CA PHE A 210 -0.12 32.60 29.56
C PHE A 210 -0.18 31.67 30.79
N GLY A 211 -0.02 30.36 30.57
CA GLY A 211 0.04 29.40 31.66
C GLY A 211 1.16 29.69 32.65
N PHE A 212 2.34 30.09 32.16
CA PHE A 212 3.47 30.48 32.99
C PHE A 212 3.18 31.72 33.83
N VAL A 213 2.57 32.77 33.25
CA VAL A 213 2.15 33.97 34.00
C VAL A 213 1.16 33.63 35.11
N VAL A 214 0.17 32.78 34.82
CA VAL A 214 -0.82 32.33 35.82
C VAL A 214 -0.18 31.53 36.95
N ILE A 215 0.83 30.71 36.63
CA ILE A 215 1.57 29.96 37.66
C ILE A 215 2.40 30.92 38.54
N LEU A 216 2.98 31.97 37.98
CA LEU A 216 3.78 32.94 38.72
C LEU A 216 2.95 33.94 39.54
N LEU A 217 1.75 34.30 39.10
CA LEU A 217 0.96 35.36 39.73
C LEU A 217 0.69 35.13 41.24
N PRO A 218 0.36 33.90 41.71
CA PRO A 218 0.27 33.60 43.13
C PRO A 218 1.56 33.83 43.93
N PHE A 219 2.73 33.67 43.30
CA PHE A 219 4.04 33.92 43.95
C PHE A 219 4.17 35.39 44.35
N PHE A 220 3.70 36.28 43.49
CA PHE A 220 3.77 37.72 43.72
C PHE A 220 2.70 38.22 44.69
N LEU A 221 1.51 37.59 44.70
CA LEU A 221 0.37 38.08 45.49
C LEU A 221 0.30 37.52 46.91
N TYR A 222 0.58 36.23 47.11
CA TYR A 222 0.28 35.55 48.38
C TYR A 222 1.51 35.12 49.18
N GLY A 223 2.71 35.12 48.59
CA GLY A 223 3.98 34.85 49.29
C GLY A 223 4.16 33.42 49.85
N GLU A 224 3.10 32.64 50.03
CA GLU A 224 3.15 31.26 50.49
C GLU A 224 3.33 30.30 49.32
N LEU A 225 4.30 29.38 49.42
CA LEU A 225 4.75 28.65 48.26
C LEU A 225 4.98 27.16 48.46
N HIS A 226 4.23 26.37 47.70
CA HIS A 226 4.63 25.03 47.31
C HIS A 226 5.36 25.11 45.95
N VAL A 227 6.66 25.44 45.95
CA VAL A 227 7.53 25.50 44.75
C VAL A 227 7.30 24.30 43.83
N LEU A 228 7.17 23.11 44.44
CA LEU A 228 6.96 21.85 43.74
C LEU A 228 5.69 21.85 42.88
N THR A 229 4.58 22.38 43.40
CA THR A 229 3.29 22.44 42.69
C THR A 229 3.40 23.31 41.44
N ALA A 230 4.14 24.41 41.51
CA ALA A 230 4.39 25.28 40.38
C ALA A 230 5.27 24.61 39.31
N ILE A 231 6.38 23.98 39.71
CA ILE A 231 7.25 23.30 38.74
C ILE A 231 6.50 22.12 38.10
N LEU A 232 5.77 21.34 38.89
CA LEU A 232 4.94 20.24 38.39
C LEU A 232 3.89 20.74 37.40
N SER A 233 3.22 21.85 37.71
CA SER A 233 2.23 22.48 36.82
C SER A 233 2.86 22.97 35.51
N ILE A 234 4.07 23.54 35.53
CA ILE A 234 4.80 23.97 34.32
C ILE A 234 5.15 22.77 33.45
N VAL A 235 5.72 21.71 34.04
CA VAL A 235 6.12 20.49 33.32
C VAL A 235 4.91 19.81 32.70
N LEU A 236 3.85 19.62 33.50
CA LEU A 236 2.60 19.01 33.03
C LEU A 236 1.93 19.84 31.93
N SER A 237 1.90 21.16 32.08
CA SER A 237 1.39 22.08 31.06
C SER A 237 2.10 21.89 29.73
N ARG A 238 3.44 21.87 29.74
CA ARG A 238 4.25 21.69 28.54
C ARG A 238 3.96 20.35 27.85
N GLN A 239 3.82 19.28 28.63
CA GLN A 239 3.53 17.93 28.13
C GLN A 239 2.12 17.84 27.55
N MET A 240 1.13 18.44 28.21
CA MET A 240 -0.25 18.51 27.72
C MET A 240 -0.32 19.24 26.37
N LEU A 241 0.30 20.42 26.27
CA LEU A 241 0.28 21.21 25.04
C LEU A 241 0.99 20.48 23.89
N ALA A 242 2.13 19.84 24.15
CA ALA A 242 2.85 19.06 23.15
C ALA A 242 2.02 17.87 22.64
N ALA A 243 1.38 17.12 23.56
CA ALA A 243 0.50 16.00 23.21
C ALA A 243 -0.72 16.45 22.41
N MET A 244 -1.34 17.59 22.77
CA MET A 244 -2.49 18.14 22.07
C MET A 244 -2.13 18.59 20.64
N SER A 245 -0.99 19.28 20.48
CA SER A 245 -0.48 19.68 19.17
C SER A 245 -0.22 18.47 18.25
N GLY A 246 0.42 17.43 18.78
CA GLY A 246 0.65 16.19 18.05
C GLY A 246 -0.65 15.49 17.63
N MET A 247 -1.64 15.45 18.51
CA MET A 247 -2.97 14.88 18.24
C MET A 247 -3.68 15.63 17.09
N ILE A 248 -3.65 16.98 17.11
CA ILE A 248 -4.26 17.80 16.05
C ILE A 248 -3.53 17.60 14.72
N ALA A 249 -2.19 17.60 14.72
CA ALA A 249 -1.40 17.39 13.51
C ALA A 249 -1.70 16.03 12.85
N LYS A 250 -1.74 14.95 13.65
CA LYS A 250 -2.09 13.60 13.17
C LYS A 250 -3.54 13.53 12.68
N SER A 251 -4.48 14.16 13.39
CA SER A 251 -5.88 14.23 12.96
C SER A 251 -6.03 14.89 11.58
N VAL A 252 -5.30 15.99 11.34
CA VAL A 252 -5.29 16.67 10.03
C VAL A 252 -4.65 15.80 8.95
N LYS A 253 -3.54 15.12 9.26
CA LYS A 253 -2.86 14.18 8.34
C LYS A 253 -3.81 13.06 7.90
N ILE A 254 -4.48 12.42 8.86
CA ILE A 254 -5.48 11.37 8.63
C ILE A 254 -6.64 11.90 7.77
N PHE A 255 -7.16 13.09 8.07
CA PHE A 255 -8.27 13.66 7.31
C PHE A 255 -7.91 13.98 5.86
N LYS A 256 -6.66 14.38 5.58
CA LYS A 256 -6.18 14.59 4.20
C LYS A 256 -6.16 13.30 3.37
N ILE A 257 -5.98 12.15 4.02
CA ILE A 257 -5.88 10.83 3.36
C ILE A 257 -7.24 10.12 3.33
N ARG A 258 -8.30 10.72 3.90
CA ARG A 258 -9.64 10.14 4.04
C ARG A 258 -10.19 9.50 2.75
N ASP A 259 -10.00 10.15 1.60
CA ASP A 259 -10.54 9.64 0.32
C ASP A 259 -9.92 8.28 -0.09
N LEU A 260 -8.73 7.97 0.42
CA LEU A 260 -8.06 6.68 0.23
C LEU A 260 -8.42 5.66 1.31
N THR A 261 -8.75 6.11 2.52
CA THR A 261 -9.08 5.21 3.65
C THR A 261 -10.55 4.84 3.74
N ASP A 262 -11.45 5.68 3.24
CA ASP A 262 -12.89 5.38 3.20
C ASP A 262 -13.20 4.04 2.49
N PRO A 263 -12.61 3.74 1.31
CA PRO A 263 -12.80 2.45 0.63
C PRO A 263 -12.18 1.25 1.36
N LEU A 264 -11.05 1.48 2.07
CA LEU A 264 -10.35 0.44 2.83
C LEU A 264 -11.12 0.02 4.10
N VAL A 265 -11.83 0.96 4.72
CA VAL A 265 -12.58 0.74 5.98
C VAL A 265 -14.05 0.42 5.71
N PHE A 266 -14.66 1.01 4.67
CA PHE A 266 -16.07 0.86 4.35
C PHE A 266 -16.25 0.22 2.96
N ARG A 267 -16.43 -1.11 2.93
CA ARG A 267 -16.63 -1.95 1.74
C ARG A 267 -17.76 -1.49 0.78
N HIS A 268 -18.64 -0.59 1.24
CA HIS A 268 -19.85 -0.12 0.55
C HIS A 268 -19.71 1.30 -0.04
N ILE A 269 -18.57 1.97 0.16
CA ILE A 269 -18.33 3.30 -0.43
C ILE A 269 -17.47 3.09 -1.68
N GLN A 270 -18.12 2.99 -2.83
CA GLN A 270 -17.43 3.09 -4.11
C GLN A 270 -16.83 4.49 -4.21
N VAL A 271 -15.56 4.56 -4.58
CA VAL A 271 -14.84 5.82 -4.80
C VAL A 271 -15.63 6.61 -5.86
N PRO A 272 -16.20 7.79 -5.56
CA PRO A 272 -16.51 8.71 -6.63
C PRO A 272 -15.16 9.02 -7.28
N VAL A 273 -14.99 8.64 -8.54
CA VAL A 273 -13.82 8.95 -9.36
C VAL A 273 -13.78 10.47 -9.55
N LYS A 274 -13.42 11.21 -8.51
CA LYS A 274 -12.93 12.57 -8.66
C LYS A 274 -11.61 12.41 -9.39
N GLY A 275 -11.58 12.86 -10.64
CA GLY A 275 -10.38 12.89 -11.48
C GLY A 275 -9.21 13.39 -10.66
N ILE A 276 -8.41 12.44 -10.18
CA ILE A 276 -7.21 12.76 -9.44
C ILE A 276 -6.38 13.54 -10.45
N LYS A 277 -5.80 14.66 -10.03
CA LYS A 277 -4.81 15.44 -10.81
C LYS A 277 -3.51 14.63 -11.05
N LYS A 278 -3.62 13.33 -11.35
CA LYS A 278 -2.53 12.39 -11.69
C LYS A 278 -1.88 12.73 -13.03
N THR A 279 -2.55 13.51 -13.87
CA THR A 279 -2.01 13.94 -15.16
C THR A 279 -1.09 15.15 -15.06
N ALA A 280 -0.86 15.77 -13.90
CA ALA A 280 -0.05 16.99 -13.84
C ALA A 280 1.39 16.81 -14.35
N PRO A 281 2.14 15.75 -14.00
CA PRO A 281 3.49 15.51 -14.53
C PRO A 281 3.45 15.16 -16.04
N LEU A 282 2.54 14.27 -16.43
CA LEU A 282 2.36 13.86 -17.82
C LEU A 282 1.94 15.03 -18.72
N ALA A 283 0.96 15.82 -18.30
CA ALA A 283 0.49 17.00 -19.03
C ALA A 283 1.56 18.08 -19.07
N LYS A 284 2.42 18.20 -18.06
CA LYS A 284 3.56 19.12 -18.09
C LYS A 284 4.61 18.66 -19.11
N LEU A 285 4.87 17.34 -19.19
CA LEU A 285 5.78 16.77 -20.18
C LEU A 285 5.23 16.92 -21.62
N LEU A 286 3.98 16.52 -21.85
CA LEU A 286 3.35 16.52 -23.18
C LEU A 286 3.05 17.92 -23.72
N ASN A 287 2.65 18.86 -22.85
CA ASN A 287 2.37 20.24 -23.24
C ASN A 287 3.61 21.15 -23.15
N GLY A 288 4.78 20.60 -22.83
CA GLY A 288 6.02 21.36 -22.77
C GLY A 288 6.45 21.82 -24.17
N PRO A 289 6.93 23.06 -24.35
CA PRO A 289 7.34 23.60 -25.66
C PRO A 289 8.56 22.89 -26.28
N ASN A 290 9.15 21.89 -25.60
CA ASN A 290 10.36 21.20 -26.02
C ASN A 290 10.22 19.68 -26.04
N LEU A 291 9.00 19.13 -26.23
CA LEU A 291 8.80 17.68 -26.30
C LEU A 291 9.67 17.03 -27.40
N ALA A 292 9.73 17.63 -28.59
CA ALA A 292 10.56 17.11 -29.69
C ALA A 292 12.06 17.13 -29.37
N GLY A 293 12.58 18.21 -28.76
CA GLY A 293 13.98 18.28 -28.34
C GLY A 293 14.30 17.33 -27.19
N TRP A 294 13.38 17.17 -26.24
CA TRP A 294 13.50 16.19 -25.17
C TRP A 294 13.57 14.75 -25.71
N ILE A 295 12.68 14.38 -26.63
CA ILE A 295 12.74 13.07 -27.29
C ILE A 295 14.03 12.92 -28.09
N GLY A 296 14.45 13.96 -28.82
CA GLY A 296 15.69 13.97 -29.59
C GLY A 296 16.92 13.65 -28.74
N ASN A 297 17.00 14.19 -27.53
CA ASN A 297 18.10 13.92 -26.59
C ASN A 297 18.17 12.46 -26.12
N HIS A 298 17.03 11.78 -25.99
CA HIS A 298 16.95 10.41 -25.47
C HIS A 298 16.90 9.32 -26.54
N VAL A 299 16.56 9.67 -27.78
CA VAL A 299 16.54 8.73 -28.92
C VAL A 299 17.95 8.44 -29.46
N GLY A 300 18.97 9.24 -29.08
CA GLY A 300 20.38 8.85 -29.21
C GLY A 300 20.81 8.40 -30.62
N GLY A 301 20.43 9.15 -31.66
CA GLY A 301 20.78 8.84 -33.05
C GLY A 301 20.11 7.59 -33.64
N ALA A 302 19.21 6.90 -32.91
CA ALA A 302 18.48 5.74 -33.42
C ALA A 302 17.53 6.08 -34.58
N LEU A 303 17.02 7.32 -34.58
CA LEU A 303 16.36 7.97 -35.72
C LEU A 303 17.34 8.96 -36.35
N ALA A 304 17.39 9.01 -37.69
CA ALA A 304 18.22 9.97 -38.41
C ALA A 304 17.80 11.39 -38.01
N VAL A 305 18.75 12.12 -37.40
CA VAL A 305 18.52 13.41 -36.72
C VAL A 305 18.04 14.52 -37.67
N ASP A 306 18.19 14.31 -38.98
CA ASP A 306 17.92 15.31 -40.02
C ASP A 306 16.47 15.31 -40.55
N GLN A 307 15.60 14.43 -40.04
CA GLN A 307 14.18 14.38 -40.45
C GLN A 307 13.23 14.90 -39.34
N PRO A 308 12.13 15.57 -39.70
CA PRO A 308 11.15 16.02 -38.72
C PRO A 308 10.54 14.82 -37.99
N LEU A 309 10.63 14.84 -36.65
CA LEU A 309 10.09 13.79 -35.80
C LEU A 309 8.57 13.95 -35.66
N PHE A 310 7.81 12.94 -36.07
CA PHE A 310 6.38 12.85 -35.84
C PHE A 310 6.11 12.08 -34.56
N ILE A 311 5.40 12.72 -33.64
CA ILE A 311 5.01 12.15 -32.35
C ILE A 311 3.50 11.95 -32.38
N SER A 312 3.04 10.71 -32.23
CA SER A 312 1.62 10.41 -32.08
C SER A 312 1.32 9.75 -30.74
N TRP A 313 0.20 10.14 -30.15
CA TRP A 313 -0.32 9.51 -28.95
C TRP A 313 -0.85 8.12 -29.29
N VAL A 314 -0.52 7.14 -28.45
CA VAL A 314 -1.10 5.79 -28.52
C VAL A 314 -1.87 5.56 -27.25
N ASP A 315 -3.16 5.24 -27.41
CA ASP A 315 -4.02 5.00 -26.26
C ASP A 315 -3.49 3.86 -25.38
N PRO A 316 -3.51 4.05 -24.06
CA PRO A 316 -2.95 3.09 -23.12
C PRO A 316 -3.76 1.79 -23.15
N ILE A 317 -3.07 0.67 -23.38
CA ILE A 317 -3.67 -0.68 -23.25
C ILE A 317 -3.88 -1.02 -21.77
N ILE A 318 -2.93 -0.60 -20.93
CA ILE A 318 -2.98 -0.72 -19.48
C ILE A 318 -3.24 0.69 -18.93
N PRO A 319 -4.27 0.90 -18.09
CA PRO A 319 -4.55 2.21 -17.51
C PRO A 319 -3.29 2.85 -16.90
N ASP A 320 -3.06 4.14 -17.19
CA ASP A 320 -1.92 4.96 -16.74
C ASP A 320 -0.51 4.54 -17.25
N VAL A 321 -0.39 3.53 -18.13
CA VAL A 321 0.82 3.28 -18.92
C VAL A 321 0.67 3.95 -20.27
N ASN A 322 1.03 5.22 -20.33
CA ASN A 322 0.86 6.03 -21.53
C ASN A 322 1.94 5.67 -22.56
N SER A 323 1.64 5.86 -23.84
CA SER A 323 2.59 5.55 -24.90
C SER A 323 2.61 6.62 -25.97
N LEU A 324 3.82 6.94 -26.43
CA LEU A 324 4.06 7.79 -27.59
C LEU A 324 4.70 6.95 -28.67
N LEU A 325 4.22 7.10 -29.90
CA LEU A 325 4.82 6.53 -31.09
C LEU A 325 5.63 7.62 -31.81
N LEU A 326 6.83 7.26 -32.21
CA LEU A 326 7.78 8.12 -32.90
C LEU A 326 8.03 7.57 -34.31
N SER A 327 7.96 8.45 -35.30
CA SER A 327 8.25 8.13 -36.69
C SER A 327 8.96 9.30 -37.37
N SER A 328 9.86 9.04 -38.31
CA SER A 328 10.48 10.09 -39.13
C SER A 328 9.66 10.49 -40.36
N ASN A 329 8.61 9.72 -40.73
CA ASN A 329 7.82 9.90 -41.96
C ASN A 329 6.31 10.05 -41.74
N GLY A 330 5.84 10.24 -40.49
CA GLY A 330 4.48 10.71 -40.17
C GLY A 330 3.31 9.75 -40.44
N LYS A 331 3.50 8.68 -41.21
CA LYS A 331 2.52 7.61 -41.44
C LYS A 331 3.18 6.25 -41.29
N PHE A 332 2.39 5.25 -40.87
CA PHE A 332 2.74 3.81 -40.91
C PHE A 332 3.02 3.34 -42.34
N ALA A 333 4.12 3.80 -42.94
CA ALA A 333 4.66 3.31 -44.19
C ALA A 333 5.56 2.11 -43.93
N ASN A 334 5.50 1.12 -44.82
CA ASN A 334 6.38 -0.04 -44.79
C ASN A 334 7.85 0.38 -44.90
N GLY A 335 8.71 -0.17 -44.03
CA GLY A 335 10.17 0.09 -44.03
C GLY A 335 10.60 1.34 -43.27
N ALA A 336 9.68 2.04 -42.60
CA ALA A 336 10.02 3.15 -41.73
C ALA A 336 10.38 2.66 -40.31
N LYS A 337 11.34 3.36 -39.69
CA LYS A 337 11.74 3.13 -38.30
C LYS A 337 10.69 3.72 -37.36
N TYR A 338 10.11 2.88 -36.51
CA TYR A 338 9.17 3.29 -35.48
C TYR A 338 9.77 2.99 -34.12
N LEU A 339 9.73 3.98 -33.24
CA LEU A 339 10.09 3.80 -31.85
C LEU A 339 8.87 4.06 -30.99
N ARG A 340 8.76 3.35 -29.86
CA ARG A 340 7.70 3.55 -28.88
C ARG A 340 8.29 3.93 -27.55
N ILE A 341 7.85 5.06 -27.00
CA ILE A 341 8.13 5.45 -25.62
C ILE A 341 6.96 5.03 -24.76
N GLN A 342 7.21 4.20 -23.74
CA GLN A 342 6.25 3.92 -22.67
C GLN A 342 6.57 4.82 -21.47
N LEU A 343 5.53 5.45 -20.92
CA LEU A 343 5.59 6.36 -19.78
C LEU A 343 4.85 5.72 -18.61
N PHE A 344 5.58 5.38 -17.55
CA PHE A 344 5.05 4.77 -16.34
C PHE A 344 4.92 5.84 -15.25
N SER A 345 3.68 6.04 -14.78
CA SER A 345 3.41 6.93 -13.65
C SER A 345 3.94 6.32 -12.33
N PRO A 346 4.23 7.12 -11.29
CA PRO A 346 4.72 6.62 -9.99
C PRO A 346 3.83 5.52 -9.37
N SER A 347 2.52 5.55 -9.62
CA SER A 347 1.60 4.51 -9.12
C SER A 347 1.74 3.16 -9.81
N TRP A 348 2.50 3.08 -10.91
CA TRP A 348 2.65 1.91 -11.78
C TRP A 348 4.13 1.57 -12.04
N GLU A 349 5.05 2.14 -11.26
CA GLU A 349 6.48 1.80 -11.27
C GLU A 349 6.72 0.29 -11.10
N TYR A 350 5.85 -0.39 -10.35
CA TYR A 350 5.93 -1.84 -10.18
C TYR A 350 5.78 -2.62 -11.49
N LEU A 351 5.03 -2.11 -12.49
CA LEU A 351 4.91 -2.77 -13.80
C LEU A 351 6.23 -2.70 -14.57
N TYR A 352 6.88 -1.54 -14.53
CA TYR A 352 8.21 -1.35 -15.12
C TYR A 352 9.24 -2.24 -14.41
N ALA A 353 9.27 -2.22 -13.07
CA ALA A 353 10.18 -3.07 -12.29
C ALA A 353 9.95 -4.58 -12.54
N ASN A 354 8.69 -4.99 -12.70
CA ASN A 354 8.36 -6.38 -12.99
C ASN A 354 8.80 -6.77 -14.41
N GLU A 355 8.66 -5.89 -15.40
CA GLU A 355 9.18 -6.09 -16.75
C GLU A 355 10.72 -6.19 -16.77
N GLU A 356 11.41 -5.26 -16.09
CA GLU A 356 12.87 -5.29 -15.98
C GLU A 356 13.37 -6.56 -15.30
N PHE A 357 12.68 -7.01 -14.25
CA PHE A 357 13.02 -8.26 -13.57
C PHE A 357 12.89 -9.49 -14.49
N LEU A 358 11.86 -9.54 -15.33
CA LEU A 358 11.71 -10.60 -16.33
C LEU A 358 12.88 -10.60 -17.32
N PHE A 359 13.18 -9.44 -17.90
CA PHE A 359 14.19 -9.33 -18.95
C PHE A 359 15.63 -9.31 -18.46
N ALA A 360 15.85 -9.17 -17.15
CA ALA A 360 17.13 -9.46 -16.51
C ALA A 360 17.48 -10.96 -16.57
N HIS A 361 16.47 -11.84 -16.66
CA HIS A 361 16.67 -13.29 -16.65
C HIS A 361 16.40 -13.96 -18.00
N LEU A 362 15.59 -13.33 -18.86
CA LEU A 362 15.16 -13.89 -20.14
C LEU A 362 15.37 -12.89 -21.27
N SER A 363 15.88 -13.35 -22.41
CA SER A 363 15.99 -12.51 -23.61
C SER A 363 14.60 -12.07 -24.12
N ARG A 364 14.50 -10.80 -24.52
CA ARG A 364 13.30 -10.21 -25.13
C ARG A 364 12.85 -10.99 -26.37
N ASP A 365 13.78 -11.42 -27.22
CA ASP A 365 13.47 -12.18 -28.43
C ASP A 365 12.85 -13.55 -28.16
N ALA A 366 13.21 -14.20 -27.05
CA ALA A 366 12.77 -15.55 -26.72
C ALA A 366 11.24 -15.64 -26.55
N ILE A 367 10.61 -14.56 -26.06
CA ILE A 367 9.17 -14.48 -25.81
C ILE A 367 8.44 -13.51 -26.73
N GLY A 368 9.12 -12.94 -27.72
CA GLY A 368 8.53 -12.01 -28.66
C GLY A 368 8.24 -10.66 -28.02
N ALA A 369 9.22 -10.10 -27.31
CA ALA A 369 9.20 -8.73 -26.83
C ALA A 369 10.08 -7.84 -27.74
N PRO A 370 9.69 -6.58 -27.99
CA PRO A 370 10.52 -5.65 -28.76
C PRO A 370 11.81 -5.31 -28.00
N ALA A 371 12.87 -4.98 -28.74
CA ALA A 371 14.15 -4.62 -28.15
C ALA A 371 14.03 -3.31 -27.36
N LYS A 372 14.67 -3.25 -26.18
CA LYS A 372 14.78 -2.02 -25.39
C LYS A 372 16.02 -1.26 -25.84
N LEU A 373 15.84 -0.03 -26.33
CA LEU A 373 16.94 0.85 -26.73
C LEU A 373 17.51 1.60 -25.53
N SER A 374 16.64 2.16 -24.69
CA SER A 374 17.04 2.93 -23.51
C SER A 374 15.93 2.96 -22.45
N SER A 375 16.30 3.32 -21.23
CA SER A 375 15.39 3.60 -20.11
C SER A 375 15.91 4.80 -19.33
N PHE A 376 15.03 5.69 -18.90
CA PHE A 376 15.38 6.94 -18.22
C PHE A 376 14.23 7.45 -17.35
N GLU A 377 14.52 8.36 -16.44
CA GLU A 377 13.52 8.96 -15.54
C GLU A 377 13.36 10.45 -15.84
N GLU A 378 12.12 10.93 -15.93
CA GLU A 378 11.81 12.33 -16.20
C GLU A 378 10.62 12.78 -15.35
N SER A 379 10.80 13.83 -14.54
CA SER A 379 9.72 14.45 -13.77
C SER A 379 8.87 13.43 -12.97
N GLU A 380 9.52 12.47 -12.31
CA GLU A 380 8.93 11.34 -11.55
C GLU A 380 8.29 10.23 -12.41
N LEU A 381 8.42 10.28 -13.75
CA LEU A 381 7.95 9.24 -14.67
C LEU A 381 9.12 8.34 -15.07
N GLN A 382 8.94 7.02 -14.93
CA GLN A 382 9.86 6.05 -15.51
C GLN A 382 9.51 5.89 -16.99
N CYS A 383 10.50 6.01 -17.87
CA CYS A 383 10.33 6.00 -19.31
C CYS A 383 11.16 4.88 -19.94
N GLN A 384 10.59 4.21 -20.94
CA GLN A 384 11.26 3.14 -21.68
C GLN A 384 11.09 3.32 -23.18
N LEU A 385 12.21 3.28 -23.92
CA LEU A 385 12.24 3.38 -25.37
C LEU A 385 12.39 1.99 -25.99
N LEU A 386 11.42 1.62 -26.82
CA LEU A 386 11.33 0.33 -27.51
C LEU A 386 11.51 0.51 -29.01
N ASP A 387 12.24 -0.42 -29.63
CA ASP A 387 12.33 -0.52 -31.09
C ASP A 387 11.19 -1.40 -31.62
N ILE A 388 10.32 -0.80 -32.42
CA ILE A 388 9.24 -1.48 -33.15
C ILE A 388 9.33 -1.15 -34.64
N SER A 389 10.54 -0.92 -35.14
CA SER A 389 10.80 -0.68 -36.55
C SER A 389 10.27 -1.82 -37.41
N ASP A 390 9.79 -1.48 -38.60
CA ASP A 390 9.18 -2.43 -39.55
C ASP A 390 7.94 -3.19 -39.02
N CYS A 391 7.37 -2.76 -37.90
CA CYS A 391 6.19 -3.38 -37.32
C CYS A 391 4.94 -2.51 -37.50
N VAL A 392 3.80 -3.16 -37.70
CA VAL A 392 2.47 -2.57 -37.85
C VAL A 392 1.58 -3.10 -36.73
N PRO A 393 0.65 -2.30 -36.17
CA PRO A 393 -0.34 -2.77 -35.21
C PRO A 393 -1.16 -3.94 -35.76
N VAL A 394 -1.40 -4.95 -34.94
CA VAL A 394 -2.19 -6.13 -35.34
C VAL A 394 -3.68 -5.80 -35.34
N THR A 395 -4.37 -6.09 -36.44
CA THR A 395 -5.82 -5.92 -36.53
C THR A 395 -6.58 -7.07 -35.83
N LEU A 396 -7.86 -6.85 -35.51
CA LEU A 396 -8.72 -7.90 -34.95
C LEU A 396 -8.87 -9.11 -35.88
N ALA A 397 -8.87 -8.89 -37.20
CA ALA A 397 -8.96 -9.96 -38.18
C ALA A 397 -7.70 -10.85 -38.17
N ASP A 398 -6.52 -10.22 -38.13
CA ASP A 398 -5.24 -10.93 -38.12
C ASP A 398 -4.97 -11.63 -36.79
N TRP A 399 -5.52 -11.10 -35.69
CA TRP A 399 -5.32 -11.63 -34.35
C TRP A 399 -5.71 -13.10 -34.20
N LYS A 400 -6.76 -13.56 -34.91
CA LYS A 400 -7.18 -14.95 -34.83
C LYS A 400 -6.05 -15.90 -35.24
N ASN A 401 -5.26 -15.54 -36.25
CA ASN A 401 -4.12 -16.33 -36.70
C ASN A 401 -2.91 -16.07 -35.80
N ILE A 402 -2.59 -14.81 -35.52
CA ILE A 402 -1.42 -14.41 -34.74
C ILE A 402 -1.48 -14.91 -33.29
N SER A 403 -2.66 -14.98 -32.67
CA SER A 403 -2.80 -15.44 -31.28
C SER A 403 -2.34 -16.88 -31.06
N ARG A 404 -2.41 -17.73 -32.10
CA ARG A 404 -1.91 -19.11 -32.06
C ARG A 404 -0.38 -19.14 -32.08
N ASP A 405 0.23 -18.30 -32.93
CA ASP A 405 1.68 -18.19 -32.98
C ASP A 405 2.23 -17.53 -31.70
N VAL A 406 1.51 -16.56 -31.13
CA VAL A 406 1.83 -15.97 -29.81
C VAL A 406 1.84 -17.05 -28.73
N LEU A 407 0.81 -17.90 -28.70
CA LEU A 407 0.76 -19.01 -27.75
C LEU A 407 1.94 -19.96 -27.94
N LEU A 408 2.23 -20.34 -29.19
CA LEU A 408 3.35 -21.21 -29.52
C LEU A 408 4.68 -20.61 -29.05
N GLN A 409 4.92 -19.32 -29.31
CA GLN A 409 6.14 -18.65 -28.88
C GLN A 409 6.27 -18.64 -27.36
N GLN A 410 5.20 -18.30 -26.64
CA GLN A 410 5.20 -18.32 -25.17
C GLN A 410 5.44 -19.72 -24.60
N TRP A 411 4.86 -20.77 -25.20
CA TRP A 411 5.06 -22.15 -24.75
C TRP A 411 6.46 -22.67 -25.08
N SER A 412 7.04 -22.24 -26.19
CA SER A 412 8.38 -22.62 -26.64
C SER A 412 9.48 -22.02 -25.75
N ALA A 413 9.22 -20.88 -25.10
CA ALA A 413 10.16 -20.25 -24.18
C ALA A 413 10.16 -20.93 -22.79
N LYS A 414 11.25 -21.65 -22.48
CA LYS A 414 11.45 -22.24 -21.16
C LYS A 414 11.84 -21.16 -20.13
N PRO A 415 11.12 -21.02 -19.00
CA PRO A 415 11.51 -20.08 -17.96
C PRO A 415 12.81 -20.55 -17.26
N PRO A 416 13.82 -19.68 -17.09
CA PRO A 416 15.04 -20.01 -16.37
C PRO A 416 14.75 -20.42 -14.92
N LYS A 417 15.48 -21.42 -14.39
CA LYS A 417 15.29 -21.90 -13.01
C LYS A 417 15.44 -20.78 -11.97
N ALA A 418 16.39 -19.87 -12.18
CA ALA A 418 16.60 -18.71 -11.33
C ALA A 418 15.36 -17.79 -11.29
N LEU A 419 14.78 -17.48 -12.45
CA LEU A 419 13.56 -16.68 -12.57
C LEU A 419 12.39 -17.36 -11.85
N VAL A 420 12.21 -18.68 -12.04
CA VAL A 420 11.14 -19.44 -11.38
C VAL A 420 11.32 -19.43 -9.86
N SER A 421 12.54 -19.70 -9.38
CA SER A 421 12.83 -19.72 -7.94
C SER A 421 12.53 -18.36 -7.28
N ALA A 422 12.97 -17.27 -7.90
CA ALA A 422 12.71 -15.93 -7.39
C ALA A 422 11.21 -15.55 -7.46
N TYR A 423 10.52 -15.92 -8.54
CA TYR A 423 9.07 -15.71 -8.66
C TYR A 423 8.28 -16.44 -7.57
N VAL A 424 8.57 -17.73 -7.34
CA VAL A 424 7.85 -18.57 -6.37
C VAL A 424 8.02 -18.09 -4.93
N SER A 425 9.13 -17.41 -4.60
CA SER A 425 9.34 -16.84 -3.26
C SER A 425 8.33 -15.75 -2.90
N THR A 426 7.74 -15.09 -3.90
CA THR A 426 6.82 -13.96 -3.72
C THR A 426 5.41 -14.25 -4.25
N HIS A 427 5.26 -15.21 -5.17
CA HIS A 427 4.01 -15.50 -5.85
C HIS A 427 3.70 -16.99 -5.86
N PRO A 428 2.53 -17.43 -5.37
CA PRO A 428 2.14 -18.84 -5.42
C PRO A 428 1.81 -19.29 -6.85
N LEU A 429 2.28 -20.48 -7.23
CA LEU A 429 1.93 -21.15 -8.49
C LEU A 429 0.49 -21.68 -8.45
N LEU A 430 -0.07 -22.05 -9.62
CA LEU A 430 -1.45 -22.54 -9.72
C LEU A 430 -1.76 -23.68 -8.74
N HIS A 431 -0.89 -24.67 -8.62
CA HIS A 431 -1.05 -25.79 -7.69
C HIS A 431 -1.01 -25.38 -6.19
N GLN A 432 -0.46 -24.21 -5.87
CA GLN A 432 -0.48 -23.63 -4.53
C GLN A 432 -1.71 -22.74 -4.32
N ARG A 433 -2.18 -22.05 -5.36
CA ARG A 433 -3.36 -21.17 -5.32
C ARG A 433 -4.68 -21.92 -5.21
N ILE A 434 -4.80 -23.08 -5.85
CA ILE A 434 -5.96 -23.98 -5.71
C ILE A 434 -5.82 -24.75 -4.39
N ALA A 435 -6.06 -24.06 -3.29
CA ALA A 435 -6.01 -24.61 -1.94
C ALA A 435 -7.42 -24.97 -1.42
N SER A 436 -7.47 -25.76 -0.35
CA SER A 436 -8.72 -26.16 0.32
C SER A 436 -9.60 -24.98 0.66
N GLU A 437 -9.00 -23.89 1.15
CA GLU A 437 -9.71 -22.69 1.62
C GLU A 437 -10.36 -21.92 0.46
N LEU A 438 -9.76 -21.98 -0.74
CA LEU A 438 -10.36 -21.39 -1.94
C LEU A 438 -11.57 -22.23 -2.37
N VAL A 439 -11.38 -23.54 -2.48
CA VAL A 439 -12.39 -24.49 -2.99
C VAL A 439 -13.60 -24.60 -2.06
N GLN A 440 -13.39 -24.57 -0.73
CA GLN A 440 -14.47 -24.61 0.27
C GLN A 440 -15.49 -23.47 0.11
N ARG A 441 -15.12 -22.35 -0.50
CA ARG A 441 -16.07 -21.24 -0.75
C ARG A 441 -17.24 -21.62 -1.65
N VAL A 442 -17.06 -22.66 -2.47
CA VAL A 442 -18.10 -23.21 -3.34
C VAL A 442 -19.26 -23.84 -2.54
N GLU A 443 -19.02 -24.23 -1.29
CA GLU A 443 -20.04 -24.82 -0.40
C GLU A 443 -21.29 -23.93 -0.28
N ILE A 444 -21.11 -22.60 -0.33
CA ILE A 444 -22.18 -21.60 -0.25
C ILE A 444 -23.24 -21.80 -1.34
N ALA A 445 -22.85 -22.30 -2.51
CA ALA A 445 -23.76 -22.51 -3.64
C ALA A 445 -24.19 -23.98 -3.83
N CYS A 446 -23.86 -24.87 -2.89
CA CYS A 446 -24.28 -26.26 -2.95
C CYS A 446 -25.71 -26.41 -2.42
N GLU A 447 -26.67 -26.41 -3.35
CA GLU A 447 -28.11 -26.50 -3.06
C GLU A 447 -28.58 -27.94 -2.87
N THR A 448 -27.98 -28.89 -3.61
CA THR A 448 -28.38 -30.31 -3.60
C THR A 448 -27.38 -31.18 -2.83
N ALA A 449 -27.85 -32.34 -2.35
CA ALA A 449 -26.99 -33.34 -1.71
C ALA A 449 -25.87 -33.81 -2.66
N PHE A 450 -26.20 -34.01 -3.94
CA PHE A 450 -25.24 -34.37 -4.98
C PHE A 450 -24.12 -33.35 -5.14
N GLN A 451 -24.42 -32.04 -5.16
CA GLN A 451 -23.39 -30.99 -5.26
C GLN A 451 -22.47 -30.96 -4.04
N LYS A 452 -23.02 -31.21 -2.85
CA LYS A 452 -22.22 -31.31 -1.61
C LYS A 452 -21.31 -32.53 -1.64
N GLU A 453 -21.81 -33.69 -2.07
CA GLU A 453 -21.02 -34.91 -2.24
C GLU A 453 -19.90 -34.72 -3.26
N LEU A 454 -20.20 -34.10 -4.41
CA LEU A 454 -19.23 -33.76 -5.45
C LEU A 454 -18.09 -32.87 -4.90
N LEU A 455 -18.43 -31.82 -4.15
CA LEU A 455 -17.46 -30.93 -3.53
C LEU A 455 -16.59 -31.68 -2.51
N VAL A 456 -17.21 -32.53 -1.66
CA VAL A 456 -16.49 -33.34 -0.67
C VAL A 456 -15.53 -34.31 -1.36
N GLU A 457 -15.95 -34.97 -2.43
CA GLU A 457 -15.09 -35.87 -3.22
C GLU A 457 -13.92 -35.10 -3.83
N PHE A 458 -14.17 -33.93 -4.41
CA PHE A 458 -13.11 -33.10 -4.97
C PHE A 458 -12.12 -32.61 -3.92
N LEU A 459 -12.59 -32.20 -2.73
CA LEU A 459 -11.71 -31.83 -1.63
C LEU A 459 -10.82 -33.00 -1.18
N LYS A 460 -11.32 -34.24 -1.18
CA LYS A 460 -10.52 -35.45 -0.92
C LYS A 460 -9.45 -35.68 -1.99
N LYS A 461 -9.77 -35.44 -3.27
CA LYS A 461 -8.84 -35.61 -4.41
C LYS A 461 -7.96 -34.38 -4.68
N LEU A 462 -8.22 -33.25 -4.04
CA LEU A 462 -7.49 -31.99 -4.25
C LEU A 462 -5.97 -32.11 -4.02
N PRO A 463 -5.45 -32.84 -3.01
CA PRO A 463 -4.01 -33.04 -2.86
C PRO A 463 -3.37 -33.71 -4.09
N MET A 464 -4.08 -34.63 -4.73
CA MET A 464 -3.63 -35.29 -5.95
C MET A 464 -3.65 -34.34 -7.14
N VAL A 465 -4.73 -33.57 -7.32
CA VAL A 465 -4.82 -32.51 -8.34
C VAL A 465 -3.64 -31.54 -8.24
N ARG A 466 -3.30 -31.12 -7.02
CA ARG A 466 -2.16 -30.24 -6.74
C ARG A 466 -0.82 -30.92 -7.05
N ARG A 467 -0.68 -32.22 -6.75
CA ARG A 467 0.54 -33.00 -7.07
C ARG A 467 0.74 -33.10 -8.58
N VAL A 468 -0.31 -33.40 -9.33
CA VAL A 468 -0.30 -33.44 -10.80
C VAL A 468 0.09 -32.08 -11.37
N LEU A 469 -0.60 -31.00 -11.01
CA LEU A 469 -0.29 -29.65 -11.51
C LEU A 469 1.15 -29.21 -11.21
N LYS A 470 1.74 -29.68 -10.10
CA LYS A 470 3.13 -29.37 -9.74
C LYS A 470 4.15 -29.97 -10.72
N THR A 471 3.81 -31.08 -11.39
CA THR A 471 4.69 -31.75 -12.36
C THR A 471 4.68 -31.11 -13.75
N PHE A 472 3.74 -30.20 -14.00
CA PHE A 472 3.51 -29.68 -15.35
C PHE A 472 4.62 -28.71 -15.77
N PRO A 473 5.04 -28.75 -17.05
CA PRO A 473 6.02 -27.83 -17.59
C PRO A 473 5.50 -26.38 -17.46
N LEU A 474 6.36 -25.50 -16.98
CA LEU A 474 6.05 -24.09 -16.75
C LEU A 474 6.39 -23.25 -17.99
N TYR A 475 5.65 -22.17 -18.19
CA TYR A 475 5.92 -21.15 -19.21
C TYR A 475 5.66 -19.75 -18.67
N ILE A 476 6.12 -18.74 -19.40
CA ILE A 476 5.91 -17.33 -19.06
C ILE A 476 4.69 -16.84 -19.80
N ARG A 477 3.64 -16.53 -19.05
CA ARG A 477 2.39 -16.01 -19.59
C ARG A 477 2.38 -14.50 -19.51
N ASN A 478 2.21 -13.83 -20.65
CA ASN A 478 1.74 -12.45 -20.68
C ASN A 478 0.23 -12.43 -20.37
N GLN A 479 -0.20 -11.59 -19.43
CA GLN A 479 -1.63 -11.51 -19.08
C GLN A 479 -2.42 -10.63 -20.05
N ASP A 480 -1.74 -9.73 -20.75
CA ASP A 480 -2.29 -8.72 -21.66
C ASP A 480 -2.18 -9.16 -23.14
N THR A 481 -2.52 -10.42 -23.41
CA THR A 481 -2.50 -11.01 -24.76
C THR A 481 -3.76 -10.61 -25.55
N HIS A 482 -3.69 -9.47 -26.25
CA HIS A 482 -4.78 -8.90 -27.06
C HIS A 482 -4.18 -8.15 -28.26
N PRO A 483 -4.87 -7.97 -29.40
CA PRO A 483 -4.32 -7.31 -30.59
C PRO A 483 -3.76 -5.92 -30.34
N SER A 484 -4.38 -5.15 -29.44
CA SER A 484 -3.89 -3.83 -29.07
C SER A 484 -2.49 -3.84 -28.45
N ASN A 485 -2.07 -4.97 -27.86
CA ASN A 485 -0.73 -5.15 -27.30
C ASN A 485 0.25 -5.82 -28.28
N ALA A 486 -0.16 -6.10 -29.51
CA ALA A 486 0.63 -6.84 -30.48
C ALA A 486 0.97 -5.98 -31.70
N VAL A 487 2.19 -6.14 -32.19
CA VAL A 487 2.64 -5.62 -33.48
C VAL A 487 3.24 -6.75 -34.30
N SER A 488 3.12 -6.68 -35.62
CA SER A 488 3.69 -7.67 -36.55
C SER A 488 4.57 -6.99 -37.58
N ASN A 489 5.67 -7.63 -37.95
CA ASN A 489 6.51 -7.16 -39.04
C ASN A 489 6.14 -7.86 -40.37
N MET A 490 6.66 -7.32 -41.48
CA MET A 490 6.46 -7.90 -42.82
C MET A 490 7.02 -9.32 -42.97
N LYS A 491 7.92 -9.75 -42.08
CA LYS A 491 8.48 -11.11 -42.06
C LYS A 491 7.59 -12.11 -41.29
N GLY A 492 6.41 -11.68 -40.84
CA GLY A 492 5.47 -12.50 -40.07
C GLY A 492 5.87 -12.73 -38.60
N LYS A 493 6.94 -12.09 -38.11
CA LYS A 493 7.28 -12.09 -36.68
C LYS A 493 6.38 -11.08 -35.99
N PHE A 494 5.85 -11.45 -34.83
CA PHE A 494 5.04 -10.57 -34.00
C PHE A 494 5.75 -10.32 -32.66
N PHE A 495 5.35 -9.23 -32.01
CA PHE A 495 5.86 -8.85 -30.71
C PHE A 495 4.72 -8.38 -29.82
N LEU A 496 4.77 -8.76 -28.55
CA LEU A 496 3.95 -8.19 -27.48
C LEU A 496 4.72 -7.03 -26.85
N ILE A 497 4.07 -5.87 -26.78
CA ILE A 497 4.73 -4.61 -26.37
C ILE A 497 4.86 -4.52 -24.86
N ASN A 498 3.75 -4.67 -24.13
CA ASN A 498 3.74 -4.53 -22.68
C ASN A 498 3.96 -5.89 -22.02
N TRP A 499 4.98 -5.97 -21.16
CA TRP A 499 5.27 -7.17 -20.38
C TRP A 499 5.13 -6.96 -18.88
N GLY A 500 4.74 -5.77 -18.40
CA GLY A 500 4.62 -5.48 -16.96
C GLY A 500 3.69 -6.43 -16.17
N ARG A 501 2.72 -7.09 -16.82
CA ARG A 501 1.86 -8.12 -16.22
C ARG A 501 2.15 -9.50 -16.77
N TRP A 502 3.27 -10.08 -16.36
CA TRP A 502 3.61 -11.47 -16.65
C TRP A 502 3.42 -12.37 -15.42
N SER A 503 3.33 -13.67 -15.65
CA SER A 503 3.30 -14.69 -14.58
C SER A 503 3.89 -16.01 -15.04
N VAL A 504 4.42 -16.80 -14.10
CA VAL A 504 4.81 -18.19 -14.37
C VAL A 504 3.60 -19.10 -14.17
N GLN A 505 3.24 -19.86 -15.21
CA GLN A 505 2.07 -20.75 -15.20
C GLN A 505 2.39 -22.10 -15.83
N PRO A 506 1.67 -23.19 -15.49
CA PRO A 506 1.77 -24.45 -16.22
C PRO A 506 1.20 -24.30 -17.64
N ILE A 507 1.78 -25.01 -18.61
CA ILE A 507 1.30 -25.03 -20.00
C ILE A 507 -0.18 -25.45 -20.05
N GLY A 508 -0.97 -24.75 -20.89
CA GLY A 508 -2.41 -24.98 -21.05
C GLY A 508 -3.31 -23.98 -20.33
N VAL A 509 -2.74 -23.14 -19.48
CA VAL A 509 -3.45 -22.01 -18.86
C VAL A 509 -3.80 -20.95 -19.92
N LYS A 510 -5.10 -20.57 -20.00
CA LYS A 510 -5.68 -19.50 -20.83
C LYS A 510 -5.40 -19.64 -22.34
N LEU A 511 -6.04 -20.63 -22.95
CA LEU A 511 -6.03 -20.84 -24.40
C LEU A 511 -6.83 -19.78 -25.16
N PRO A 512 -6.46 -19.45 -26.42
CA PRO A 512 -7.26 -18.59 -27.29
C PRO A 512 -8.69 -19.10 -27.46
N ASN A 513 -9.65 -18.18 -27.51
CA ASN A 513 -11.06 -18.55 -27.68
C ASN A 513 -11.29 -19.23 -29.02
N GLY A 514 -11.98 -20.38 -29.01
CA GLY A 514 -12.33 -21.12 -30.21
C GLY A 514 -11.17 -21.86 -30.88
N ILE A 515 -10.04 -22.04 -30.19
CA ILE A 515 -8.96 -22.91 -30.68
C ILE A 515 -9.42 -24.38 -30.71
N ALA A 516 -9.20 -25.07 -31.82
CA ALA A 516 -9.60 -26.46 -31.96
C ALA A 516 -8.63 -27.40 -31.23
N ASP A 517 -9.12 -28.56 -30.79
CA ASP A 517 -8.32 -29.50 -30.01
C ASP A 517 -7.12 -30.06 -30.79
N GLN A 518 -7.29 -30.29 -32.10
CA GLN A 518 -6.20 -30.66 -33.01
C GLN A 518 -5.12 -29.55 -33.10
N GLU A 519 -5.53 -28.27 -33.10
CA GLU A 519 -4.59 -27.15 -33.14
C GLU A 519 -3.76 -27.08 -31.84
N ILE A 520 -4.36 -27.35 -30.68
CA ILE A 520 -3.66 -27.42 -29.40
C ILE A 520 -2.58 -28.52 -29.45
N GLY A 521 -2.92 -29.70 -29.97
CA GLY A 521 -1.96 -30.80 -30.14
C GLY A 521 -0.79 -30.42 -31.05
N ASN A 522 -1.07 -29.73 -32.15
CA ASN A 522 -0.04 -29.25 -33.08
C ASN A 522 0.87 -28.20 -32.44
N ILE A 523 0.32 -27.23 -31.70
CA ILE A 523 1.11 -26.23 -30.98
C ILE A 523 1.98 -26.89 -29.91
N LEU A 524 1.43 -27.85 -29.15
CA LEU A 524 2.18 -28.57 -28.13
C LEU A 524 3.36 -29.36 -28.72
N SER A 525 3.12 -30.03 -29.87
CA SER A 525 4.14 -30.80 -30.58
C SER A 525 5.27 -29.89 -31.08
N ARG A 526 4.93 -28.72 -31.66
CA ARG A 526 5.91 -27.71 -32.08
C ARG A 526 6.67 -27.11 -30.90
N ALA A 527 5.99 -26.83 -29.78
CA ALA A 527 6.64 -26.35 -28.57
C ALA A 527 7.64 -27.40 -28.02
N ARG A 528 7.28 -28.69 -28.02
CA ARG A 528 8.17 -29.79 -27.59
C ARG A 528 9.44 -29.87 -28.44
N LEU A 529 9.36 -29.59 -29.74
CA LEU A 529 10.56 -29.50 -30.60
C LEU A 529 11.49 -28.35 -30.18
N ALA A 530 10.92 -27.23 -29.71
CA ALA A 530 11.69 -26.08 -29.26
C ALA A 530 12.28 -26.26 -27.84
N ARG A 531 11.64 -27.05 -26.97
CA ARG A 531 12.10 -27.28 -25.59
C ARG A 531 11.99 -28.74 -25.13
N LYS A 532 13.13 -29.30 -24.73
CA LYS A 532 13.28 -30.71 -24.30
C LYS A 532 12.69 -31.03 -22.92
N ASP A 533 12.25 -30.05 -22.15
CA ASP A 533 11.71 -30.25 -20.80
C ASP A 533 10.19 -30.48 -20.78
N ILE A 534 9.51 -30.40 -21.92
CA ILE A 534 8.13 -30.89 -22.05
C ILE A 534 8.21 -32.41 -22.25
N PRO A 535 7.74 -33.22 -21.29
CA PRO A 535 7.85 -34.67 -21.40
C PRO A 535 6.83 -35.23 -22.41
N GLU A 536 7.09 -36.45 -22.91
CA GLU A 536 6.22 -37.11 -23.90
C GLU A 536 4.83 -37.44 -23.36
N TRP A 537 4.76 -37.83 -22.08
CA TRP A 537 3.50 -38.10 -21.37
C TRP A 537 2.61 -36.86 -21.23
N PHE A 538 3.18 -35.65 -21.28
CA PHE A 538 2.40 -34.41 -21.20
C PHE A 538 1.73 -34.15 -22.54
N GLY A 539 0.52 -34.69 -22.69
CA GLY A 539 -0.33 -34.55 -23.87
C GLY A 539 -1.49 -33.58 -23.70
N PHE A 540 -2.43 -33.62 -24.66
CA PHE A 540 -3.59 -32.75 -24.74
C PHE A 540 -4.47 -32.73 -23.47
N GLN A 541 -4.72 -33.89 -22.85
CA GLN A 541 -5.52 -33.97 -21.63
C GLN A 541 -4.93 -33.16 -20.47
N HIS A 542 -3.60 -33.12 -20.37
CA HIS A 542 -2.89 -32.34 -19.34
C HIS A 542 -2.98 -30.83 -19.59
N VAL A 543 -3.00 -30.42 -20.87
CA VAL A 543 -3.23 -29.03 -21.26
C VAL A 543 -4.64 -28.58 -20.85
N LYS A 544 -5.66 -29.38 -21.17
CA LYS A 544 -7.06 -29.12 -20.74
C LYS A 544 -7.18 -29.13 -19.22
N PHE A 545 -6.52 -30.05 -18.53
CA PHE A 545 -6.51 -30.09 -17.08
C PHE A 545 -6.00 -28.78 -16.47
N SER A 546 -4.89 -28.24 -17.00
CA SER A 546 -4.34 -26.94 -16.58
C SER A 546 -5.31 -25.79 -16.85
N GLN A 547 -5.99 -25.83 -18.00
CA GLN A 547 -7.00 -24.84 -18.36
C GLN A 547 -8.17 -24.85 -17.38
N THR A 548 -8.76 -26.01 -17.14
CA THR A 548 -9.91 -26.20 -16.23
C THR A 548 -9.54 -25.83 -14.80
N ALA A 549 -8.32 -26.16 -14.35
CA ALA A 549 -7.81 -25.78 -13.03
C ALA A 549 -7.73 -24.24 -12.87
N LEU A 550 -7.22 -23.52 -13.86
CA LEU A 550 -7.22 -22.05 -13.83
C LEU A 550 -8.64 -21.49 -13.86
N GLN A 551 -9.51 -22.01 -14.74
CA GLN A 551 -10.88 -21.55 -14.84
C GLN A 551 -11.62 -21.74 -13.51
N LEU A 552 -11.39 -22.86 -12.81
CA LEU A 552 -11.95 -23.08 -11.48
C LEU A 552 -11.50 -21.98 -10.50
N GLU A 553 -10.21 -21.64 -10.49
CA GLU A 553 -9.68 -20.54 -9.68
C GLU A 553 -10.38 -19.20 -10.00
N GLU A 554 -10.53 -18.88 -11.29
CA GLU A 554 -11.12 -17.62 -11.77
C GLU A 554 -12.62 -17.52 -11.47
N GLU A 555 -13.38 -18.61 -11.65
CA GLU A 555 -14.81 -18.68 -11.34
C GLU A 555 -15.08 -18.52 -9.83
N ILE A 556 -14.28 -19.18 -8.98
CA ILE A 556 -14.40 -19.04 -7.51
C ILE A 556 -14.08 -17.60 -7.09
N LYS A 557 -13.00 -17.01 -7.62
CA LYS A 557 -12.62 -15.62 -7.32
C LYS A 557 -13.68 -14.62 -7.76
N SER A 558 -14.38 -14.93 -8.84
CA SER A 558 -15.48 -14.12 -9.38
C SER A 558 -16.84 -14.44 -8.76
N GLN A 559 -16.90 -15.28 -7.71
CA GLN A 559 -18.12 -15.73 -7.01
C GLN A 559 -19.15 -16.43 -7.93
N ARG A 560 -18.71 -16.98 -9.06
CA ARG A 560 -19.54 -17.75 -9.99
C ARG A 560 -19.52 -19.23 -9.61
N TYR A 561 -19.99 -19.54 -8.40
CA TYR A 561 -19.83 -20.87 -7.80
C TYR A 561 -20.57 -21.99 -8.53
N ASN A 562 -21.71 -21.71 -9.17
CA ASN A 562 -22.40 -22.71 -10.00
C ASN A 562 -21.58 -23.14 -11.22
N SER A 563 -20.83 -22.21 -11.83
CA SER A 563 -19.87 -22.55 -12.88
C SER A 563 -18.68 -23.34 -12.33
N ALA A 564 -18.20 -22.97 -11.13
CA ALA A 564 -17.13 -23.68 -10.44
C ALA A 564 -17.49 -25.15 -10.15
N LEU A 565 -18.73 -25.45 -9.75
CA LEU A 565 -19.20 -26.83 -9.53
C LEU A 565 -19.13 -27.68 -10.82
N LYS A 566 -19.50 -27.12 -11.97
CA LYS A 566 -19.38 -27.81 -13.28
C LYS A 566 -17.91 -28.08 -13.64
N LEU A 567 -17.00 -27.16 -13.29
CA LEU A 567 -15.56 -27.34 -13.50
C LEU A 567 -14.98 -28.39 -12.55
N ILE A 568 -15.48 -28.48 -11.31
CA ILE A 568 -15.11 -29.53 -10.36
C ILE A 568 -15.47 -30.91 -10.91
N GLU A 569 -16.69 -31.08 -11.42
CA GLU A 569 -17.13 -32.32 -12.06
C GLU A 569 -16.22 -32.68 -13.24
N SER A 570 -15.92 -31.72 -14.11
CA SER A 570 -15.01 -31.92 -15.25
C SER A 570 -13.59 -32.31 -14.82
N LEU A 571 -13.06 -31.76 -13.72
CA LEU A 571 -11.75 -32.12 -13.19
C LEU A 571 -11.74 -33.52 -12.57
N LEU A 572 -12.83 -33.94 -11.91
CA LEU A 572 -12.96 -35.27 -11.32
C LEU A 572 -13.03 -36.37 -12.38
N CYS A 573 -13.75 -36.11 -13.48
CA CYS A 573 -13.89 -37.04 -14.60
C CYS A 573 -12.70 -37.00 -15.57
N ASN A 574 -11.69 -36.15 -15.33
CA ASN A 574 -10.55 -36.04 -16.23
C ASN A 574 -9.62 -37.26 -16.12
N GLU A 575 -9.23 -37.83 -17.26
CA GLU A 575 -8.36 -39.01 -17.36
C GLU A 575 -7.04 -38.86 -16.58
N VAL A 576 -6.50 -37.64 -16.48
CA VAL A 576 -5.26 -37.37 -15.73
C VAL A 576 -5.44 -37.62 -14.23
N VAL A 577 -6.63 -37.39 -13.69
CA VAL A 577 -6.96 -37.65 -12.27
C VAL A 577 -7.28 -39.12 -12.07
N LEU A 578 -7.94 -39.76 -13.03
CA LEU A 578 -8.30 -41.17 -12.96
C LEU A 578 -7.09 -42.10 -13.10
N GLY A 579 -6.17 -41.82 -14.04
CA GLY A 579 -5.01 -42.67 -14.33
C GLY A 579 -3.89 -42.62 -13.27
N VAL A 580 -3.88 -41.62 -12.39
CA VAL A 580 -2.89 -41.55 -11.29
C VAL A 580 -3.17 -42.59 -10.20
N ASN A 581 -4.40 -43.11 -10.11
CA ASN A 581 -4.74 -44.20 -9.18
C ASN A 581 -4.19 -45.57 -9.60
N GLU A 582 -3.68 -45.74 -10.83
CA GLU A 582 -3.13 -47.02 -11.30
C GLU A 582 -1.62 -47.17 -11.08
N HIS A 583 -0.94 -46.11 -10.62
CA HIS A 583 0.52 -46.08 -10.42
C HIS A 583 0.95 -45.58 -9.02
N ALA A 584 0.02 -45.47 -8.08
CA ALA A 584 0.26 -45.21 -6.66
C ALA A 584 -0.28 -46.38 -5.85
#